data_AF-A0A4Y2LP98-F1
#
_entry.id   AF-A0A4Y2LP98-F1
#
_cell.length_a   1.000
_cell.length_b   1.000
_cell.length_c   1.000
_cell.angle_alpha   90.00
_cell.angle_beta   90.00
_cell.angle_gamma   90.00
#
_symmetry.space_group_name_H-M   'P 1'
#
loop_
_entity.id
_entity.type
_entity.pdbx_description
1 polymer ?
#
loop_
_entity_poly.entity_id
_entity_poly.type
_entity_poly.pdbx_seq_one_letter_code
_entity_poly.pdbx_strand_id
1 'polypeptide(L)'
;MLPVDGRQLENVKGELLKLKKKEAADCPTMAQRGQDRRAEETEKQRNSRLSDMAQRGQERRAEETEEQRNRRLAVMAQRGQERRAEETDEQRNSRLSAMLQHARERRLNVIKGQNHHQIQTFYAARTVLYPIVEEHNCGEMDNLCLKCGGLYFRDEKNTRGIYTHPR
;
A
#
# COMPACT_ATOMS: atom_id res chain seq x y z
N MET A 1 38.69 0.41 -61.64
CA MET A 1 37.87 1.18 -60.67
C MET A 1 37.65 2.56 -61.23
N LEU A 2 36.41 2.93 -61.54
CA LEU A 2 36.08 4.29 -61.98
C LEU A 2 36.13 5.24 -60.78
N PRO A 3 36.69 6.45 -60.91
CA PRO A 3 36.73 7.40 -59.81
C PRO A 3 35.31 7.81 -59.45
N VAL A 4 34.93 7.63 -58.18
CA VAL A 4 33.67 8.15 -57.65
C VAL A 4 33.74 9.67 -57.71
N ASP A 5 32.79 10.27 -58.42
CA ASP A 5 32.74 11.71 -58.66
C ASP A 5 32.49 12.43 -57.31
N GLY A 6 33.41 13.30 -56.88
CA GLY A 6 33.40 13.91 -55.54
C GLY A 6 32.11 14.67 -55.23
N ARG A 7 31.45 15.18 -56.27
CA ARG A 7 30.12 15.83 -56.19
C ARG A 7 29.01 14.88 -55.74
N GLN A 8 29.05 13.62 -56.13
CA GLN A 8 28.06 12.63 -55.67
C GLN A 8 28.22 12.33 -54.18
N LEU A 9 29.48 12.27 -53.69
CA LEU A 9 29.77 12.03 -52.29
C LEU A 9 29.28 13.20 -51.41
N GLU A 10 29.44 14.44 -51.85
CA GLU A 10 28.96 15.63 -51.14
C GLU A 10 27.43 15.71 -51.09
N ASN A 11 26.75 15.36 -52.19
CA ASN A 11 25.29 15.31 -52.23
C ASN A 11 24.73 14.25 -51.27
N VAL A 12 25.30 13.04 -51.27
CA VAL A 12 24.90 11.97 -50.34
C VAL A 12 25.16 12.38 -48.88
N LYS A 13 26.29 13.05 -48.60
CA LYS A 13 26.57 13.61 -47.26
C LYS A 13 25.56 14.68 -46.87
N GLY A 14 25.17 15.56 -47.80
CA GLY A 14 24.17 16.59 -47.60
C GLY A 14 22.77 16.01 -47.31
N GLU A 15 22.37 14.97 -48.04
CA GLU A 15 21.11 14.26 -47.80
C GLU A 15 21.12 13.51 -46.47
N LEU A 16 22.20 12.82 -46.14
CA LEU A 16 22.36 12.14 -44.86
C LEU A 16 22.29 13.13 -43.68
N LEU A 17 22.86 14.33 -43.83
CA LEU A 17 22.77 15.38 -42.82
C LEU A 17 21.34 15.92 -42.67
N LYS A 18 20.59 16.07 -43.77
CA LYS A 18 19.17 16.46 -43.73
C LYS A 18 18.32 15.39 -43.04
N LEU A 19 18.56 14.12 -43.33
CA LEU A 19 17.86 13.00 -42.68
C LEU A 19 18.15 12.95 -41.17
N LYS A 20 19.41 13.05 -40.76
CA LYS A 20 19.80 13.09 -39.34
C LYS A 20 19.19 14.30 -38.60
N LYS A 21 19.11 15.46 -39.25
CA LYS A 21 18.45 16.66 -38.69
C LYS A 21 16.94 16.46 -38.56
N LYS A 22 16.30 15.77 -39.50
CA LYS A 22 14.87 15.44 -39.46
C LYS A 22 14.56 14.42 -38.36
N GLU A 23 15.33 13.33 -38.26
CA GLU A 23 15.20 12.34 -37.19
C GLU A 23 15.40 12.97 -35.80
N ALA A 24 16.39 13.86 -35.66
CA ALA A 24 16.64 14.60 -34.42
C ALA A 24 15.50 15.57 -34.05
N ALA A 25 14.76 16.10 -35.04
CA ALA A 25 13.60 16.97 -34.82
C ALA A 25 12.29 16.18 -34.58
N ASP A 26 12.15 14.99 -35.17
CA ASP A 26 10.97 14.14 -35.03
C ASP A 26 10.92 13.46 -33.65
N CYS A 27 12.07 13.08 -33.08
CA CYS A 27 12.15 12.47 -31.74
C CYS A 27 11.56 13.33 -30.59
N PRO A 28 11.91 14.61 -30.42
CA PRO A 28 11.29 15.47 -29.40
C PRO A 28 9.81 15.72 -29.69
N THR A 29 9.40 15.80 -30.96
CA THR A 29 8.01 15.99 -31.37
C THR A 29 7.12 14.82 -30.93
N MET A 30 7.59 13.58 -31.04
CA MET A 30 6.85 12.39 -30.60
C MET A 30 6.80 12.23 -29.08
N ALA A 31 7.89 12.56 -28.39
CA ALA A 31 7.95 12.56 -26.93
C ALA A 31 6.99 13.58 -26.33
N GLN A 32 6.96 14.80 -26.90
CA GLN A 32 6.05 15.88 -26.49
C GLN A 32 4.58 15.48 -26.68
N ARG A 33 4.21 15.00 -27.88
CA ARG A 33 2.85 14.48 -28.14
C ARG A 33 2.44 13.35 -27.21
N GLY A 34 3.39 12.56 -26.72
CA GLY A 34 3.13 11.54 -25.71
C GLY A 34 2.85 12.12 -24.31
N GLN A 35 3.52 13.21 -23.94
CA GLN A 35 3.25 13.94 -22.70
C GLN A 35 1.90 14.66 -22.77
N ASP A 36 1.62 15.36 -23.87
CA ASP A 36 0.37 16.09 -24.06
C ASP A 36 -0.84 15.15 -23.97
N ARG A 37 -0.81 14.02 -24.70
CA ARG A 37 -1.85 12.99 -24.60
C ARG A 37 -2.05 12.46 -23.17
N ARG A 38 -0.98 12.34 -22.38
CA ARG A 38 -1.07 11.89 -20.98
C ARG A 38 -1.59 12.99 -20.04
N ALA A 39 -1.37 14.26 -20.37
CA ALA A 39 -1.90 15.40 -19.62
C ALA A 39 -3.41 15.55 -19.82
N GLU A 40 -3.90 15.20 -21.01
CA GLU A 40 -5.33 15.23 -21.38
C GLU A 40 -6.11 13.97 -20.94
N GLU A 41 -5.46 12.94 -20.41
CA GLU A 41 -6.12 11.72 -19.96
C GLU A 41 -7.11 11.99 -18.82
N THR A 42 -8.31 11.44 -18.94
CA THR A 42 -9.22 11.32 -17.80
C THR A 42 -8.68 10.35 -16.77
N GLU A 43 -9.08 10.49 -15.50
CA GLU A 43 -8.66 9.57 -14.43
C GLU A 43 -8.95 8.10 -14.78
N LYS A 44 -10.09 7.81 -15.39
CA LYS A 44 -10.46 6.46 -15.84
C LYS A 44 -9.51 5.92 -16.91
N GLN A 45 -9.18 6.72 -17.91
CA GLN A 45 -8.23 6.33 -18.96
C GLN A 45 -6.82 6.12 -18.38
N ARG A 46 -6.39 7.02 -17.49
CA ARG A 46 -5.11 6.89 -16.78
C ARG A 46 -5.05 5.62 -15.95
N ASN A 47 -6.09 5.33 -15.16
CA ASN A 47 -6.15 4.12 -14.34
C ASN A 47 -6.16 2.85 -15.19
N SER A 48 -6.92 2.82 -16.30
CA SER A 48 -6.89 1.71 -17.25
C SER A 48 -5.48 1.50 -17.81
N ARG A 49 -4.84 2.56 -18.33
CA ARG A 49 -3.49 2.47 -18.89
C ARG A 49 -2.46 2.02 -17.85
N LEU A 50 -2.54 2.53 -16.62
CA LEU A 50 -1.65 2.12 -15.52
C LEU A 50 -1.87 0.65 -15.16
N SER A 51 -3.13 0.19 -15.11
CA SER A 51 -3.47 -1.21 -14.87
C SER A 51 -2.89 -2.13 -15.95
N ASP A 52 -3.08 -1.79 -17.23
CA ASP A 52 -2.56 -2.59 -18.35
C ASP A 52 -1.02 -2.64 -18.37
N MET A 53 -0.35 -1.56 -17.96
CA MET A 53 1.11 -1.55 -17.81
C MET A 53 1.56 -2.38 -16.60
N ALA A 54 0.82 -2.34 -15.49
CA ALA A 54 1.10 -3.15 -14.32
C ALA A 54 0.94 -4.64 -14.64
N GLN A 55 -0.16 -5.03 -15.30
CA GLN A 55 -0.42 -6.41 -15.72
C GLN A 55 0.69 -6.95 -16.61
N ARG A 56 1.00 -6.26 -17.72
CA ARG A 56 2.11 -6.65 -18.61
C ARG A 56 3.46 -6.70 -17.88
N GLY A 57 3.64 -5.85 -16.87
CA GLY A 57 4.82 -5.88 -16.01
C GLY A 57 4.89 -7.12 -15.12
N GLN A 58 3.75 -7.62 -14.64
CA GLN A 58 3.68 -8.88 -13.89
C GLN A 58 3.88 -10.09 -14.79
N GLU A 59 3.25 -10.13 -15.96
CA GLU A 59 3.43 -11.20 -16.96
C GLU A 59 4.91 -11.37 -17.31
N ARG A 60 5.60 -10.28 -17.66
CA ARG A 60 7.06 -10.31 -17.91
C ARG A 60 7.87 -10.84 -16.74
N ARG A 61 7.49 -10.51 -15.49
CA ARG A 61 8.19 -11.00 -14.29
C ARG A 61 7.90 -12.46 -14.00
N ALA A 62 6.71 -12.95 -14.35
CA ALA A 62 6.35 -14.36 -14.20
C ALA A 62 7.14 -15.24 -15.17
N GLU A 63 7.48 -14.70 -16.34
CA GLU A 63 8.26 -15.36 -17.39
C GLU A 63 9.79 -15.19 -17.21
N GLU A 64 10.26 -14.43 -16.21
CA GLU A 64 11.70 -14.24 -15.97
C GLU A 64 12.38 -15.56 -15.57
N THR A 65 13.49 -15.86 -16.23
CA THR A 65 14.44 -16.86 -15.74
C THR A 65 15.13 -16.37 -14.45
N GLU A 66 15.64 -17.30 -13.64
CA GLU A 66 16.33 -16.94 -12.39
C GLU A 66 17.55 -16.04 -12.63
N GLU A 67 18.28 -16.23 -13.74
CA GLU A 67 19.40 -15.35 -14.13
C GLU A 67 18.94 -13.93 -14.48
N GLN A 68 17.85 -13.79 -15.25
CA GLN A 68 17.27 -12.48 -15.59
C GLN A 68 16.73 -11.78 -14.34
N ARG A 69 16.07 -12.53 -13.46
CA ARG A 69 15.59 -12.05 -12.16
C ARG A 69 16.74 -11.53 -11.30
N ASN A 70 17.82 -12.30 -11.16
CA ASN A 70 18.99 -11.91 -10.38
C ASN A 70 19.69 -10.69 -10.97
N ARG A 71 19.84 -10.62 -12.31
CA ARG A 71 20.35 -9.41 -12.98
C ARG A 71 19.47 -8.19 -12.70
N ARG A 72 18.15 -8.32 -12.81
CA ARG A 72 17.22 -7.22 -12.52
C ARG A 72 17.30 -6.77 -11.06
N LEU A 73 17.33 -7.71 -10.11
CA LEU A 73 17.47 -7.41 -8.69
C LEU A 73 18.79 -6.69 -8.40
N ALA A 74 19.91 -7.13 -9.00
CA ALA A 74 21.21 -6.48 -8.86
C ALA A 74 21.18 -5.03 -9.35
N VAL A 75 20.60 -4.76 -10.52
CA VAL A 75 20.45 -3.40 -11.06
C VAL A 75 19.57 -2.53 -10.15
N MET A 76 18.47 -3.06 -9.62
CA MET A 76 17.62 -2.32 -8.67
C MET A 76 18.32 -2.02 -7.35
N ALA A 77 19.10 -2.97 -6.83
CA ALA A 77 19.89 -2.80 -5.62
C ALA A 77 20.96 -1.71 -5.82
N GLN A 78 21.70 -1.76 -6.93
CA GLN A 78 22.71 -0.75 -7.28
C GLN A 78 22.09 0.65 -7.37
N ARG A 79 21.03 0.83 -8.16
CA ARG A 79 20.32 2.13 -8.25
C ARG A 79 19.80 2.60 -6.90
N GLY A 80 19.39 1.67 -6.04
CA GLY A 80 18.96 1.97 -4.68
C GLY A 80 20.10 2.40 -3.76
N GLN A 81 21.34 1.99 -4.02
CA GLN A 81 22.53 2.49 -3.32
C GLN A 81 22.95 3.86 -3.85
N GLU A 82 22.97 4.05 -5.17
CA GLU A 82 23.28 5.33 -5.82
C GLU A 82 22.35 6.44 -5.30
N ARG A 83 21.03 6.21 -5.32
CA ARG A 83 20.07 7.18 -4.75
C ARG A 83 20.32 7.49 -3.27
N ARG A 84 20.76 6.51 -2.48
CA ARG A 84 21.06 6.71 -1.05
C ARG A 84 22.37 7.46 -0.84
N ALA A 85 23.33 7.34 -1.75
CA ALA A 85 24.57 8.10 -1.72
C ALA A 85 24.34 9.57 -2.09
N GLU A 86 23.33 9.85 -2.93
CA GLU A 86 22.92 11.19 -3.36
C GLU A 86 21.88 11.85 -2.44
N GLU A 87 21.43 11.19 -1.36
CA GLU A 87 20.44 11.74 -0.42
C GLU A 87 21.00 12.93 0.36
N THR A 88 20.18 13.98 0.51
CA THR A 88 20.45 15.04 1.51
C THR A 88 20.14 14.53 2.91
N ASP A 89 20.66 15.20 3.95
CA ASP A 89 20.39 14.82 5.34
C ASP A 89 18.90 14.88 5.69
N GLU A 90 18.14 15.84 5.14
CA GLU A 90 16.68 15.91 5.34
C GLU A 90 15.97 14.72 4.69
N GLN A 91 16.36 14.37 3.46
CA GLN A 91 15.79 13.22 2.75
C GLN A 91 16.08 11.91 3.49
N ARG A 92 17.32 11.76 3.98
CA ARG A 92 17.75 10.63 4.80
C ARG A 92 16.93 10.56 6.09
N ASN A 93 16.79 11.66 6.83
CA ASN A 93 16.02 11.72 8.07
C ASN A 93 14.53 11.41 7.84
N SER A 94 13.93 11.95 6.78
CA SER A 94 12.56 11.63 6.38
C SER A 94 12.38 10.14 6.09
N ARG A 95 13.28 9.53 5.32
CA ARG A 95 13.28 8.09 5.02
C ARG A 95 13.42 7.24 6.29
N LEU A 96 14.36 7.59 7.18
CA LEU A 96 14.55 6.88 8.46
C LEU A 96 13.31 6.97 9.35
N SER A 97 12.69 8.15 9.44
CA SER A 97 11.45 8.37 10.18
C SER A 97 10.31 7.50 9.63
N ALA A 98 10.11 7.49 8.31
CA ALA A 98 9.10 6.64 7.66
C ALA A 98 9.32 5.15 7.95
N MET A 99 10.57 4.66 7.91
CA MET A 99 10.89 3.26 8.26
C MET A 99 10.55 2.94 9.72
N LEU A 100 10.84 3.86 10.66
CA LEU A 100 10.49 3.68 12.07
C LEU A 100 8.97 3.63 12.26
N GLN A 101 8.21 4.51 11.60
CA GLN A 101 6.74 4.48 11.67
C GLN A 101 6.18 3.18 11.12
N HIS A 102 6.61 2.74 9.94
CA HIS A 102 6.18 1.45 9.40
C HIS A 102 6.56 0.27 10.30
N ALA A 103 7.72 0.30 10.96
CA ALA A 103 8.08 -0.74 11.92
C ALA A 103 7.14 -0.74 13.14
N ARG A 104 6.74 0.43 13.64
CA ARG A 104 5.76 0.57 14.73
C ARG A 104 4.38 0.07 14.30
N GLU A 105 3.90 0.46 13.14
CA GLU A 105 2.62 0.01 12.57
C GLU A 105 2.56 -1.51 12.42
N ARG A 106 3.62 -2.14 11.89
CA ARG A 106 3.69 -3.60 11.79
C ARG A 106 3.58 -4.27 13.15
N ARG A 107 4.28 -3.76 14.18
CA ARG A 107 4.18 -4.28 15.55
C ARG A 107 2.75 -4.15 16.09
N LEU A 108 2.12 -3.00 15.90
CA LEU A 108 0.74 -2.79 16.33
C LEU A 108 -0.24 -3.74 15.62
N ASN A 109 -0.06 -4.00 14.32
CA ASN A 109 -0.92 -4.90 13.57
C ASN A 109 -0.79 -6.36 14.05
N VAL A 110 0.43 -6.80 14.40
CA VAL A 110 0.64 -8.12 15.02
C VAL A 110 -0.07 -8.22 16.37
N ILE A 111 0.07 -7.21 17.23
CA ILE A 111 -0.58 -7.18 18.55
C ILE A 111 -2.11 -7.17 18.39
N LYS A 112 -2.65 -6.34 17.50
CA LYS A 112 -4.09 -6.28 17.23
C LYS A 112 -4.61 -7.63 16.71
N GLY A 113 -3.89 -8.27 15.79
CA GLY A 113 -4.24 -9.59 15.28
C GLY A 113 -4.22 -10.67 16.37
N GLN A 114 -3.20 -10.66 17.23
CA GLN A 114 -3.11 -11.57 18.38
C GLN A 114 -4.26 -11.37 19.36
N ASN A 115 -4.57 -10.12 19.72
CA ASN A 115 -5.71 -9.80 20.59
C ASN A 115 -7.04 -10.24 19.97
N HIS A 116 -7.22 -10.02 18.67
CA HIS A 116 -8.42 -10.48 17.96
C HIS A 116 -8.57 -12.00 18.04
N HIS A 117 -7.50 -12.75 17.80
CA HIS A 117 -7.52 -14.21 17.91
C HIS A 117 -7.75 -14.69 19.35
N GLN A 118 -7.13 -14.07 20.35
CA GLN A 118 -7.34 -14.40 21.76
C GLN A 118 -8.80 -14.18 22.19
N ILE A 119 -9.40 -13.06 21.80
CA ILE A 119 -10.80 -12.75 22.06
C ILE A 119 -11.71 -13.78 21.38
N GLN A 120 -11.48 -14.09 20.10
CA GLN A 120 -12.24 -15.13 19.40
C GLN A 120 -12.13 -16.49 20.10
N THR A 121 -10.92 -16.86 20.52
CA THR A 121 -10.66 -18.13 21.22
C THR A 121 -11.40 -18.17 22.57
N PHE A 122 -11.44 -17.05 23.29
CA PHE A 122 -12.21 -16.95 24.53
C PHE A 122 -13.71 -17.17 24.29
N TYR A 123 -14.29 -16.49 23.29
CA TYR A 123 -15.72 -16.65 23.00
C TYR A 123 -16.06 -18.05 22.48
N ALA A 124 -15.20 -18.66 21.65
CA ALA A 124 -15.36 -20.04 21.21
C ALA A 124 -15.18 -21.06 22.35
N ALA A 125 -14.24 -20.84 23.27
CA ALA A 125 -14.10 -21.68 24.45
C ALA A 125 -15.31 -21.54 25.38
N ARG A 126 -15.87 -20.34 25.52
CA ARG A 126 -17.08 -20.09 26.33
C ARG A 126 -18.28 -20.90 25.81
N THR A 127 -18.50 -20.95 24.50
CA THR A 127 -19.61 -21.72 23.91
C THR A 127 -19.44 -23.23 24.08
N VAL A 128 -18.20 -23.73 24.18
CA VAL A 128 -17.93 -25.16 24.42
C VAL A 128 -18.01 -25.50 25.91
N LEU A 129 -17.49 -24.64 26.79
CA LEU A 129 -17.43 -24.90 28.24
C LEU A 129 -18.77 -24.69 28.94
N TYR A 130 -19.60 -23.77 28.43
CA TYR A 130 -20.97 -23.51 28.89
C TYR A 130 -21.91 -23.43 27.68
N PRO A 131 -22.30 -24.58 27.09
CA PRO A 131 -23.12 -24.62 25.88
C PRO A 131 -24.53 -24.03 26.08
N ILE A 132 -24.95 -23.87 27.33
CA ILE A 132 -26.19 -23.22 27.74
C ILE A 132 -25.84 -22.33 28.94
N VAL A 133 -25.37 -21.13 28.68
CA VAL A 133 -25.74 -20.04 29.58
C VAL A 133 -27.13 -19.65 29.07
N GLU A 134 -28.19 -20.08 29.74
CA GLU A 134 -29.48 -19.39 29.60
C GLU A 134 -29.13 -17.91 29.76
N GLU A 135 -29.43 -17.08 28.76
CA GLU A 135 -29.43 -15.64 28.94
C GLU A 135 -30.31 -15.37 30.15
N HIS A 136 -29.67 -15.23 31.32
CA HIS A 136 -30.30 -14.67 32.48
C HIS A 136 -30.45 -13.21 32.11
N ASN A 137 -31.58 -12.91 31.46
CA ASN A 137 -32.09 -11.58 31.33
C ASN A 137 -32.42 -11.11 32.74
N CYS A 138 -31.39 -10.65 33.46
CA CYS A 138 -31.56 -9.79 34.62
C CYS A 138 -32.33 -8.59 34.05
N GLY A 139 -33.67 -8.58 34.20
CA GLY A 139 -34.53 -7.57 33.58
C GLY A 139 -34.07 -6.14 33.88
N GLU A 140 -34.70 -5.15 33.25
CA GLU A 140 -34.27 -3.74 33.35
C GLU A 140 -33.99 -3.29 34.81
N MET A 141 -32.88 -2.58 35.00
CA MET A 141 -32.42 -2.09 36.31
C MET A 141 -33.27 -0.89 36.78
N ASP A 142 -34.53 -1.14 37.13
CA ASP A 142 -35.51 -0.07 37.38
C ASP A 142 -35.52 0.47 38.81
N ASN A 143 -34.72 -0.11 39.71
CA ASN A 143 -34.74 0.30 41.11
C ASN A 143 -33.66 1.34 41.41
N LEU A 144 -34.10 2.58 41.60
CA LEU A 144 -33.24 3.66 42.06
C LEU A 144 -33.14 3.69 43.58
N CYS A 145 -31.93 3.63 44.13
CA CYS A 145 -31.70 3.90 45.54
C CYS A 145 -31.74 5.41 45.80
N LEU A 146 -32.75 5.86 46.54
CA LEU A 146 -32.94 7.28 46.86
C LEU A 146 -31.84 7.87 47.78
N LYS A 147 -30.97 7.05 48.38
CA LYS A 147 -29.85 7.52 49.21
C LYS A 147 -28.59 7.86 48.41
N CYS A 148 -28.26 7.05 47.40
CA CYS A 148 -26.99 7.18 46.65
C CYS A 148 -27.17 7.35 45.13
N GLY A 149 -28.40 7.23 44.62
CA GLY A 149 -28.71 7.34 43.19
C GLY A 149 -28.31 6.11 42.36
N GLY A 150 -27.86 5.01 42.99
CA GLY A 150 -27.51 3.78 42.27
C GLY A 150 -28.74 3.03 41.75
N LEU A 151 -28.61 2.42 40.57
CA LEU A 151 -29.63 1.53 39.98
C LEU A 151 -29.36 0.07 40.39
N TYR A 152 -30.42 -0.69 40.66
CA TYR A 152 -30.38 -2.08 41.13
C TYR A 152 -31.39 -2.96 40.39
N PHE A 153 -31.12 -4.26 40.34
CA PHE A 153 -32.07 -5.25 39.82
C PHE A 153 -33.23 -5.47 40.80
N ARG A 154 -34.43 -5.81 40.29
CA ARG A 154 -35.63 -6.06 41.11
C ARG A 154 -35.43 -7.14 42.18
N ASP A 155 -34.64 -8.16 41.85
CA ASP A 155 -34.45 -9.35 42.68
C ASP A 155 -33.28 -9.24 43.68
N GLU A 156 -32.57 -8.11 43.70
CA GLU A 156 -31.40 -7.86 44.57
C GLU A 156 -31.80 -7.45 46.01
N LYS A 157 -33.02 -7.76 46.42
CA LYS A 157 -33.54 -7.52 47.77
C LYS A 157 -33.35 -8.77 48.62
N ASN A 158 -32.77 -8.62 49.81
CA ASN A 158 -32.81 -9.69 50.80
C ASN A 158 -34.26 -9.94 51.28
N THR A 159 -34.51 -11.02 52.04
CA THR A 159 -35.85 -11.38 52.58
C THR A 159 -36.49 -10.31 53.47
N ARG A 160 -35.77 -9.21 53.77
CA ARG A 160 -36.23 -8.03 54.52
C ARG A 160 -36.44 -6.80 53.64
N GLY A 161 -36.32 -6.91 52.31
CA GLY A 161 -36.56 -5.83 51.37
C GLY A 161 -35.43 -4.78 51.27
N ILE A 162 -34.24 -5.06 51.80
CA ILE A 162 -33.12 -4.10 51.88
C ILE A 162 -32.07 -4.44 50.82
N TYR A 163 -31.64 -3.44 50.05
CA TYR A 163 -30.52 -3.56 49.09
C TYR A 163 -29.19 -3.70 49.84
N THR A 164 -28.43 -4.75 49.54
CA THR A 164 -27.09 -4.92 50.08
C THR A 164 -26.10 -4.10 49.28
N HIS A 165 -25.50 -3.08 49.90
CA HIS A 165 -24.40 -2.34 49.30
C HIS A 165 -23.11 -3.17 49.43
N PRO A 166 -22.41 -3.51 48.33
CA PRO A 166 -21.04 -4.01 48.43
C PRO A 166 -20.15 -2.86 48.97
N ARG A 167 -19.30 -3.19 49.95
CA ARG A 167 -18.32 -2.26 50.54
C ARG A 167 -17.23 -1.88 49.55
#